data_AF-K2EE57-F1
#
_entry.id   AF-K2EE57-F1
#
_cell.length_a   1.000
_cell.length_b   1.000
_cell.length_c   1.000
_cell.angle_alpha   90.00
_cell.angle_beta   90.00
_cell.angle_gamma   90.00
#
_symmetry.space_group_name_H-M   'P 1'
#
loop_
_entity.id
_entity.type
_entity.pdbx_description
1 polymer ?
#
loop_
_entity_poly.entity_id
_entity_poly.type
_entity_poly.pdbx_seq_one_letter_code
_entity_poly.pdbx_strand_id
1 'polypeptide(L)' 'MTVDRITLPSRHSTLRVVPMPADLNQNGDVFGGWVMAQVDVAGAIPAMRRARGRV' A
#
# COMPACT_ATOMS: atom_id res chain seq x y z
N MET A 1 27.73 3.02 -8.29
CA MET A 1 26.50 3.09 -7.47
C MET A 1 25.97 1.67 -7.31
N THR A 2 26.19 1.05 -6.16
CA THR A 2 25.75 -0.32 -5.88
C THR A 2 24.25 -0.25 -5.58
N VAL A 3 23.41 -0.82 -6.45
CA VAL A 3 21.98 -0.94 -6.18
C VAL A 3 21.84 -2.01 -5.09
N ASP A 4 21.52 -1.59 -3.88
CA ASP A 4 21.20 -2.52 -2.81
C ASP A 4 19.94 -3.30 -3.21
N ARG A 5 20.09 -4.62 -3.36
CA ARG A 5 19.03 -5.46 -3.94
C ARG A 5 18.02 -5.79 -2.84
N ILE A 6 16.96 -4.99 -2.78
CA ILE A 6 15.83 -5.26 -1.87
C ILE A 6 15.29 -6.65 -2.17
N THR A 7 15.46 -7.57 -1.21
CA THR A 7 14.88 -8.91 -1.27
C THR A 7 13.48 -8.86 -0.71
N LEU A 8 12.48 -9.12 -1.56
CA LEU A 8 11.09 -9.13 -1.13
C LEU A 8 10.78 -10.39 -0.30
N PRO A 9 9.87 -10.31 0.68
CA PRO A 9 9.38 -11.48 1.39
C PRO A 9 8.75 -12.50 0.43
N SER A 10 8.83 -13.80 0.74
CA SER A 10 8.22 -14.88 -0.05
C SER A 10 6.69 -14.93 -0.01
N ARG A 11 6.05 -14.08 0.79
CA ARG A 11 4.58 -13.99 0.90
C ARG A 11 3.98 -13.14 -0.22
N HIS A 12 2.72 -13.39 -0.54
CA HIS A 12 1.98 -12.53 -1.46
C HIS A 12 1.75 -11.13 -0.87
N SER A 13 1.71 -10.12 -1.75
CA SER A 13 1.32 -8.77 -1.35
C SER A 13 -0.13 -8.76 -0.85
N THR A 14 -0.38 -8.04 0.23
CA THR A 14 -1.73 -7.86 0.76
C THR A 14 -2.61 -7.03 -0.16
N LEU A 15 -2.01 -6.02 -0.82
CA LEU A 15 -2.70 -5.10 -1.73
C LEU A 15 -1.81 -4.83 -2.95
N ARG A 16 -2.42 -4.75 -4.13
CA ARG A 16 -1.80 -4.31 -5.38
C ARG A 16 -2.80 -3.40 -6.08
N VAL A 17 -2.46 -2.14 -6.20
CA VAL A 17 -3.31 -1.11 -6.80
C VAL A 17 -2.45 -0.19 -7.66
N VAL A 18 -3.02 0.33 -8.72
CA VAL A 18 -2.37 1.27 -9.64
C VAL A 18 -2.94 2.67 -9.35
N PRO A 19 -2.10 3.69 -9.10
CA PRO A 19 -2.56 5.07 -8.98
C PRO A 19 -3.20 5.55 -10.29
N MET A 20 -4.28 6.30 -10.18
CA MET A 20 -5.00 6.92 -11.28
C MET A 20 -4.76 8.43 -11.30
N PRO A 21 -5.08 9.15 -12.40
CA PRO A 21 -4.89 10.61 -12.46
C PRO A 21 -5.58 11.39 -11.32
N ALA A 22 -6.68 10.88 -10.77
CA ALA A 22 -7.38 11.48 -9.64
C ALA A 22 -6.64 11.33 -8.29
N ASP A 23 -5.64 10.44 -8.21
CA ASP A 23 -4.86 10.17 -7.00
C ASP A 23 -3.60 11.06 -6.91
N LEU A 24 -3.41 11.94 -7.89
CA LEU A 24 -2.26 12.83 -7.97
C LEU A 24 -2.50 14.11 -7.16
N ASN A 25 -1.41 14.68 -6.64
CA ASN A 25 -1.40 16.01 -6.05
C ASN A 25 -1.38 17.10 -7.14
N GLN A 26 -1.38 18.38 -6.74
CA GLN A 26 -1.34 19.51 -7.68
C GLN A 26 -0.08 19.55 -8.59
N ASN A 27 0.98 18.84 -8.22
CA ASN A 27 2.22 18.74 -8.99
C ASN A 27 2.21 17.54 -9.96
N GLY A 28 1.19 16.69 -9.91
CA GLY A 28 1.12 15.46 -10.73
C GLY A 28 1.84 14.25 -10.12
N ASP A 29 2.34 14.33 -8.90
CA ASP A 29 2.89 13.17 -8.17
C ASP A 29 1.77 12.44 -7.43
N VAL A 30 1.96 11.14 -7.13
CA VAL A 30 1.03 10.40 -6.27
C VAL A 30 0.90 11.12 -4.92
N PHE A 31 -0.33 11.45 -4.54
CA PHE A 31 -0.60 12.18 -3.30
C PHE A 31 -0.25 11.33 -2.07
N GLY A 32 0.52 11.90 -1.14
CA GLY A 32 0.97 11.20 0.07
C GLY A 32 -0.18 10.69 0.94
N GLY A 33 -1.27 11.45 1.04
CA GLY A 33 -2.47 10.99 1.78
C GLY A 33 -3.15 9.79 1.13
N TRP A 34 -3.13 9.70 -0.21
CA TRP A 34 -3.63 8.53 -0.93
C TRP A 34 -2.78 7.29 -0.62
N VAL A 35 -1.45 7.43 -0.61
CA VAL A 35 -0.53 6.34 -0.24
C VAL A 35 -0.83 5.82 1.17
N MET A 36 -0.98 6.74 2.13
CA MET A 36 -1.30 6.37 3.51
C MET A 36 -2.66 5.69 3.64
N ALA A 37 -3.66 6.11 2.87
CA ALA A 37 -4.95 5.44 2.82
C ALA A 37 -4.84 3.99 2.30
N GLN A 38 -4.02 3.75 1.27
CA GLN A 38 -3.79 2.39 0.76
C GLN A 38 -3.01 1.53 1.77
N VAL A 39 -2.09 2.12 2.54
CA VAL A 39 -1.38 1.43 3.64
C VAL A 39 -2.36 1.02 4.73
N ASP A 40 -3.29 1.90 5.10
CA ASP A 40 -4.34 1.60 6.09
C ASP A 40 -5.23 0.43 5.63
N VAL A 41 -5.72 0.46 4.39
CA VAL A 41 -6.48 -0.66 3.79
C VAL A 41 -5.66 -1.95 3.79
N ALA A 42 -4.38 -1.89 3.39
CA ALA A 42 -3.50 -3.04 3.39
C ALA A 42 -3.24 -3.61 4.79
N GLY A 43 -3.18 -2.77 5.82
CA GLY A 43 -3.03 -3.16 7.22
C GLY A 43 -4.32 -3.77 7.81
N ALA A 44 -5.48 -3.22 7.44
CA ALA A 44 -6.78 -3.68 7.93
C ALA A 44 -7.11 -5.10 7.48
N ILE A 45 -6.71 -5.52 6.26
CA ILE A 45 -6.99 -6.87 5.73
C ILE A 45 -6.51 -8.00 6.65
N PRO A 46 -5.21 -8.11 7.01
CA PRO A 46 -4.73 -9.15 7.91
C PRO A 46 -5.26 -8.96 9.34
N ALA A 47 -5.50 -7.72 9.78
CA ALA A 47 -6.07 -7.44 11.10
C ALA A 47 -7.51 -8.00 11.23
N MET A 48 -8.38 -7.73 10.25
CA MET A 48 -9.74 -8.29 10.20
C MET A 48 -9.73 -9.82 10.16
N ARG A 49 -8.83 -10.43 9.35
CA ARG A 49 -8.66 -11.89 9.30
C ARG A 49 -8.26 -12.46 10.66
N ARG A 50 -7.35 -11.78 11.37
CA ARG A 50 -6.88 -12.18 12.70
C ARG A 50 -7.95 -12.02 13.78
N ALA A 51 -8.77 -10.97 13.69
CA ALA A 51 -9.85 -10.64 14.62
C ALA A 51 -11.14 -11.45 14.36
N ARG A 52 -11.27 -12.08 13.19
CA ARG A 52 -12.51 -12.75 12.73
C ARG A 52 -13.72 -11.82 12.77
N GLY A 53 -13.49 -10.55 12.48
CA GLY A 53 -14.48 -9.49 12.64
C GLY A 53 -13.93 -8.13 12.21
N ARG A 54 -14.71 -7.09 12.45
CA ARG A 54 -14.31 -5.71 12.18
C ARG A 54 -13.24 -5.26 13.18
N VAL A 55 -12.36 -4.39 12.73
CA VAL A 55 -11.34 -3.67 13.51
C VAL A 55 -11.42 -2.18 13.18
#